data_AF-A0A929Z0A2-F1
#
_entry.id   AF-A0A929Z0A2-F1
#
_cell.length_a   1.000
_cell.length_b   1.000
_cell.length_c   1.000
_cell.angle_alpha   90.00
_cell.angle_beta   90.00
_cell.angle_gamma   90.00
#
_symmetry.space_group_name_H-M   'P 1'
#
loop_
_entity.id
_entity.type
_entity.pdbx_description
1 polymer ?
#
loop_
_entity_poly.entity_id
_entity_poly.type
_entity_poly.pdbx_seq_one_letter_code
_entity_poly.pdbx_strand_id
1 'polypeptide(L)'
;MNLYLRYFDKETLVSNADQAIDFLHSIQDFEVTPDLENDVREYAESEVFYPKRYKIRPHVYFIIIKTMAQTMLDFKQKKAVHPGMPKQMSDKGNSSDMVINRLNEVRLGWYEGELDFKRVVVIPSTGKHEYRDTKFIAQCKADSGIECYNRIVDYLRTRVDNRSQFPSAKGKNFHFKYLGLWK
;
A
#
# COMPACT_ATOMS: atom_id res chain seq x y z
N MET A 1 3.09 -26.32 -8.16
CA MET A 1 3.62 -24.97 -7.85
C MET A 1 2.94 -24.49 -6.59
N ASN A 2 3.65 -23.84 -5.67
CA ASN A 2 3.06 -23.39 -4.42
C ASN A 2 2.25 -22.09 -4.62
N LEU A 3 1.26 -21.88 -3.77
CA LEU A 3 0.40 -20.69 -3.74
C LEU A 3 0.62 -19.94 -2.45
N TYR A 4 1.02 -18.68 -2.55
CA TYR A 4 1.02 -17.75 -1.44
C TYR A 4 -0.31 -17.00 -1.41
N LEU A 5 -0.97 -17.00 -0.27
CA LEU A 5 -2.21 -16.26 -0.05
C LEU A 5 -2.02 -15.23 1.06
N ARG A 6 -2.64 -14.06 0.90
CA ARG A 6 -2.67 -13.03 1.94
C ARG A 6 -4.02 -12.33 2.01
N TYR A 7 -4.58 -12.32 3.21
CA TYR A 7 -5.75 -11.56 3.62
C TYR A 7 -5.38 -10.72 4.85
N PHE A 8 -5.23 -9.39 4.69
CA PHE A 8 -4.68 -8.49 5.71
C PHE A 8 -3.34 -8.95 6.30
N ASP A 9 -3.35 -9.38 7.56
CA ASP A 9 -2.24 -9.90 8.37
C ASP A 9 -2.18 -11.43 8.38
N LYS A 10 -3.22 -12.11 7.91
CA LYS A 10 -3.27 -13.56 7.71
C LYS A 10 -2.62 -13.91 6.38
N GLU A 11 -1.61 -14.76 6.41
CA GLU A 11 -0.92 -15.23 5.22
C GLU A 11 -0.52 -16.70 5.35
N THR A 12 -0.46 -17.39 4.21
CA THR A 12 -0.04 -18.78 4.14
C THR A 12 0.70 -19.08 2.83
N LEU A 13 1.45 -20.17 2.83
CA LEU A 13 2.05 -20.76 1.64
C LEU A 13 1.62 -22.23 1.60
N VAL A 14 0.90 -22.60 0.56
CA VAL A 14 0.29 -23.93 0.40
C VAL A 14 0.70 -24.55 -0.92
N SER A 15 0.51 -25.87 -1.06
CA SER A 15 1.04 -26.61 -2.21
C SER A 15 0.01 -26.89 -3.32
N ASN A 16 -1.28 -26.64 -3.07
CA ASN A 16 -2.36 -26.88 -4.01
C ASN A 16 -3.57 -25.96 -3.75
N ALA A 17 -4.57 -26.02 -4.64
CA ALA A 17 -5.77 -25.20 -4.58
C ALA A 17 -6.67 -25.56 -3.38
N ASP A 18 -6.79 -26.83 -3.01
CA ASP A 18 -7.67 -27.24 -1.92
C ASP A 18 -7.19 -26.70 -0.57
N GLN A 19 -5.88 -26.76 -0.30
CA GLN A 19 -5.28 -26.13 0.89
C GLN A 19 -5.43 -24.60 0.88
N ALA A 20 -5.44 -23.98 -0.31
CA ALA A 20 -5.70 -22.56 -0.44
C ALA A 20 -7.15 -22.22 -0.06
N ILE A 21 -8.10 -23.04 -0.50
CA ILE A 21 -9.53 -22.93 -0.20
C ILE A 21 -9.78 -23.17 1.30
N ASP A 22 -9.13 -24.18 1.90
CA ASP A 22 -9.20 -24.44 3.35
C ASP A 22 -8.73 -23.22 4.16
N PHE A 23 -7.64 -22.57 3.74
CA PHE A 23 -7.19 -21.33 4.35
C PHE A 23 -8.24 -20.22 4.23
N LEU A 24 -8.89 -20.07 3.08
CA LEU A 24 -9.95 -19.07 2.91
C LEU A 24 -11.16 -19.36 3.81
N HIS A 25 -11.58 -20.62 3.94
CA HIS A 25 -12.64 -21.04 4.86
C HIS A 25 -12.29 -20.82 6.33
N SER A 26 -10.99 -20.83 6.68
CA SER A 26 -10.54 -20.51 8.05
C SER A 26 -10.74 -19.03 8.43
N ILE A 27 -11.04 -18.15 7.47
CA ILE A 27 -11.26 -16.72 7.68
C ILE A 27 -12.75 -16.46 7.93
N GLN A 28 -13.12 -16.08 9.15
CA GLN A 28 -14.51 -15.83 9.55
C GLN A 28 -15.14 -14.54 8.97
N ASP A 29 -14.35 -13.73 8.27
CA ASP A 29 -14.76 -12.37 7.85
C ASP A 29 -15.62 -12.37 6.57
N PHE A 30 -15.61 -13.46 5.80
CA PHE A 30 -16.38 -13.59 4.56
C PHE A 30 -16.73 -15.03 4.23
N GLU A 31 -17.77 -15.19 3.41
CA GLU A 31 -18.20 -16.49 2.90
C GLU A 31 -17.44 -16.83 1.62
N VAL A 32 -16.84 -18.01 1.58
CA VAL A 32 -16.19 -18.56 0.39
C VAL A 32 -17.27 -19.25 -0.45
N THR A 33 -17.63 -18.64 -1.58
CA THR A 33 -18.67 -19.19 -2.47
C THR A 33 -18.09 -20.29 -3.38
N PRO A 34 -18.93 -21.21 -3.90
CA PRO A 34 -18.48 -22.21 -4.87
C PRO A 34 -17.82 -21.61 -6.12
N ASP A 35 -18.30 -20.46 -6.59
CA ASP A 35 -17.69 -19.73 -7.72
C ASP A 35 -16.27 -19.26 -7.40
N LEU A 36 -16.04 -18.80 -6.16
CA LEU A 36 -14.72 -18.38 -5.72
C LEU A 36 -13.78 -19.59 -5.64
N GLU A 37 -14.24 -20.72 -5.14
CA GLU A 37 -13.43 -21.94 -5.10
C GLU A 37 -13.03 -22.40 -6.50
N ASN A 38 -13.98 -22.42 -7.44
CA ASN A 38 -13.72 -22.80 -8.82
C ASN A 38 -12.70 -21.86 -9.46
N ASP A 39 -12.83 -20.55 -9.26
CA ASP A 39 -11.88 -19.59 -9.79
C ASP A 39 -10.48 -19.73 -9.17
N VAL A 40 -10.36 -20.11 -7.89
CA VAL A 40 -9.07 -20.45 -7.26
C VAL A 40 -8.46 -21.70 -7.87
N ARG A 41 -9.25 -22.75 -8.14
CA ARG A 41 -8.80 -23.98 -8.80
C ARG A 41 -8.33 -23.69 -10.23
N GLU A 42 -9.14 -22.99 -11.03
CA GLU A 42 -8.79 -22.54 -12.38
C GLU A 42 -7.53 -21.68 -12.37
N TYR A 43 -7.41 -20.74 -11.43
CA TYR A 43 -6.20 -19.94 -11.30
C TYR A 43 -5.00 -20.84 -11.01
N ALA A 44 -5.09 -21.79 -10.09
CA ALA A 44 -3.98 -22.67 -9.73
C ALA A 44 -3.50 -23.53 -10.91
N GLU A 45 -4.42 -24.04 -11.73
CA GLU A 45 -4.16 -24.87 -12.90
C GLU A 45 -3.72 -24.09 -14.13
N SER A 46 -4.07 -22.80 -14.22
CA SER A 46 -3.73 -21.98 -15.39
C SER A 46 -2.21 -21.80 -15.56
N GLU A 47 -1.78 -21.44 -16.77
CA GLU A 47 -0.40 -21.00 -17.04
C GLU A 47 -0.16 -19.51 -16.66
N VAL A 48 -1.14 -18.86 -16.03
CA VAL A 48 -1.04 -17.44 -15.65
C VAL A 48 -0.24 -17.31 -14.36
N PHE A 49 0.90 -16.62 -14.42
CA PHE A 49 1.78 -16.35 -13.26
C PHE A 49 1.52 -14.99 -12.61
N TYR A 50 0.66 -14.15 -13.19
CA TYR A 50 0.38 -12.83 -12.63
C TYR A 50 -0.42 -12.96 -11.31
N PRO A 51 -0.07 -12.21 -10.25
CA PRO A 51 -0.83 -12.19 -9.00
C PRO A 51 -2.30 -11.84 -9.21
N LYS A 52 -3.22 -12.66 -8.68
CA LYS A 52 -4.66 -12.39 -8.77
C LYS A 52 -5.17 -11.77 -7.47
N ARG A 53 -6.00 -10.73 -7.59
CA ARG A 53 -6.61 -10.02 -6.46
C ARG A 53 -8.11 -10.24 -6.46
N TYR A 54 -8.63 -10.73 -5.35
CA TYR A 54 -10.04 -11.06 -5.15
C TYR A 54 -10.68 -10.03 -4.24
N LYS A 55 -11.60 -9.24 -4.79
CA LYS A 55 -12.32 -8.22 -4.04
C LYS A 55 -13.51 -8.87 -3.34
N ILE A 56 -13.51 -8.85 -2.02
CA ILE A 56 -14.57 -9.43 -1.18
C ILE A 56 -15.61 -8.36 -0.82
N ARG A 57 -15.14 -7.19 -0.36
CA ARG A 57 -15.97 -6.01 -0.01
C ARG A 57 -15.21 -4.73 -0.41
N PRO A 58 -15.84 -3.54 -0.37
CA PRO A 58 -15.09 -2.29 -0.52
C PRO A 58 -13.89 -2.25 0.41
N HIS A 59 -12.69 -2.03 -0.14
CA HIS A 59 -11.40 -2.04 0.57
C HIS A 59 -10.94 -3.38 1.18
N VAL A 60 -11.71 -4.46 1.06
CA VAL A 60 -11.36 -5.79 1.59
C VAL A 60 -11.09 -6.75 0.43
N TYR A 61 -9.91 -7.34 0.42
CA TYR A 61 -9.47 -8.26 -0.63
C TYR A 61 -8.43 -9.24 -0.10
N PHE A 62 -8.30 -10.38 -0.77
CA PHE A 62 -7.11 -11.21 -0.67
C PHE A 62 -6.34 -11.25 -1.99
N ILE A 63 -5.09 -11.68 -1.93
CA ILE A 63 -4.26 -11.94 -3.11
C ILE A 63 -3.82 -13.40 -3.13
N ILE A 64 -3.67 -13.96 -4.33
CA ILE A 64 -2.99 -15.24 -4.56
C ILE A 64 -1.80 -15.00 -5.49
N ILE A 65 -0.66 -15.58 -5.14
CA ILE A 65 0.58 -15.52 -5.92
C ILE A 65 1.12 -16.93 -6.11
N LYS A 66 1.31 -17.34 -7.36
CA LYS A 66 2.07 -18.55 -7.71
C LYS A 66 3.56 -18.37 -7.47
N THR A 67 4.18 -19.36 -6.85
CA THR A 67 5.60 -19.29 -6.51
C THR A 67 6.30 -20.64 -6.46
N MET A 68 7.59 -20.63 -6.78
CA MET A 68 8.50 -21.78 -6.61
C MET A 68 9.06 -21.88 -5.18
N ALA A 69 8.79 -20.89 -4.33
CA ALA A 69 9.29 -20.88 -2.95
C ALA A 69 8.73 -22.08 -2.17
N GLN A 70 9.60 -22.79 -1.47
CA GLN A 70 9.22 -23.97 -0.69
C GLN A 70 8.80 -23.62 0.74
N THR A 71 9.21 -22.46 1.25
CA THR A 71 8.89 -22.01 2.61
C THR A 71 8.44 -20.55 2.62
N MET A 72 7.69 -20.15 3.65
CA MET A 72 7.31 -18.75 3.86
C MET A 72 8.53 -17.83 3.96
N LEU A 73 9.61 -18.29 4.58
CA LEU A 73 10.87 -17.56 4.69
C LEU A 73 11.48 -17.30 3.30
N ASP A 74 11.57 -18.35 2.49
CA ASP A 74 12.10 -18.28 1.12
C ASP A 74 11.27 -17.33 0.24
N PHE A 75 9.94 -17.40 0.34
CA PHE A 75 9.05 -16.49 -0.38
C PHE A 75 9.27 -15.02 0.00
N LYS A 76 9.39 -14.74 1.31
CA LYS A 76 9.61 -13.38 1.82
C LYS A 76 11.00 -12.85 1.45
N GLN A 77 12.02 -13.70 1.46
CA GLN A 77 13.40 -13.32 1.11
C GLN A 77 13.58 -13.18 -0.41
N LYS A 78 13.00 -14.07 -1.23
CA LYS A 78 13.11 -14.02 -2.70
C LYS A 78 12.31 -12.90 -3.36
N LYS A 79 11.37 -12.25 -2.67
CA LYS A 79 10.85 -10.95 -3.13
C LYS A 79 11.94 -9.88 -3.30
N ALA A 80 13.15 -10.09 -2.76
CA ALA A 80 14.31 -9.25 -3.01
C ALA A 80 15.00 -9.51 -4.37
N VAL A 81 14.74 -10.63 -5.05
CA VAL A 81 15.42 -10.99 -6.31
C VAL A 81 14.49 -11.85 -7.17
N HIS A 82 13.75 -11.24 -8.10
CA HIS A 82 13.18 -11.97 -9.24
C HIS A 82 14.25 -12.08 -10.34
N PRO A 83 14.81 -13.28 -10.64
CA PRO A 83 15.63 -13.48 -11.82
C PRO A 83 14.68 -13.64 -13.01
N GLY A 84 14.54 -12.62 -13.86
CA GLY A 84 13.82 -12.77 -15.14
C GLY A 84 13.03 -11.55 -15.65
N MET A 85 12.91 -10.46 -14.89
CA MET A 85 12.35 -9.20 -15.41
C MET A 85 13.47 -8.20 -15.72
N PRO A 86 13.37 -7.40 -16.81
CA PRO A 86 14.40 -6.46 -17.20
C PRO A 86 14.79 -5.53 -16.05
N LYS A 87 16.11 -5.40 -15.85
CA LYS A 87 16.82 -4.59 -14.84
C LYS A 87 16.41 -3.11 -14.88
N GLN A 88 15.27 -2.76 -14.28
CA GLN A 88 14.94 -1.37 -13.95
C GLN A 88 14.35 -1.18 -12.53
N MET A 89 14.24 -2.24 -11.72
CA MET A 89 13.59 -2.13 -10.40
C MET A 89 14.39 -2.71 -9.22
N SER A 90 15.70 -2.93 -9.38
CA SER A 90 16.56 -3.44 -8.30
C SER A 90 16.97 -2.39 -7.26
N ASP A 91 16.46 -1.15 -7.34
CA ASP A 91 16.84 -0.05 -6.42
C ASP A 91 15.72 0.35 -5.45
N LYS A 92 14.55 -0.29 -5.53
CA LYS A 92 13.33 0.11 -4.76
C LYS A 92 13.27 -0.42 -3.33
N GLY A 93 13.96 -1.51 -3.01
CA GLY A 93 13.98 -2.09 -1.65
C GLY A 93 14.81 -1.23 -0.70
N ASN A 94 16.08 -0.99 -1.05
CA ASN A 94 17.02 -0.22 -0.25
C ASN A 94 16.60 1.26 -0.07
N SER A 95 15.99 1.85 -1.10
CA SER A 95 15.46 3.22 -1.04
C SER A 95 14.22 3.34 -0.14
N SER A 96 13.35 2.33 -0.10
CA SER A 96 12.15 2.37 0.75
C SER A 96 12.48 2.33 2.24
N ASP A 97 13.45 1.51 2.65
CA ASP A 97 13.91 1.45 4.04
C ASP A 97 14.65 2.74 4.43
N MET A 98 15.45 3.30 3.52
CA MET A 98 16.11 4.59 3.73
C MET A 98 15.11 5.74 3.92
N VAL A 99 14.03 5.78 3.12
CA VAL A 99 12.95 6.78 3.24
C VAL A 99 12.22 6.63 4.58
N ILE A 100 11.92 5.40 5.00
CA ILE A 100 11.27 5.14 6.29
C ILE A 100 12.17 5.59 7.45
N ASN A 101 13.47 5.29 7.39
CA ASN A 101 14.41 5.70 8.42
C ASN A 101 14.52 7.22 8.52
N ARG A 102 14.60 7.93 7.38
CA ARG A 102 14.61 9.41 7.36
C ARG A 102 13.30 10.02 7.85
N LEU A 103 12.16 9.44 7.50
CA LEU A 103 10.85 9.93 7.97
C LEU A 103 10.71 9.83 9.49
N ASN A 104 11.21 8.74 10.08
CA ASN A 104 11.14 8.49 11.51
C ASN A 104 12.33 9.06 12.30
N GLU A 105 13.31 9.68 11.63
CA GLU A 105 14.42 10.34 12.32
C GLU A 105 13.88 11.45 13.21
N VAL A 106 14.06 11.29 14.52
CA VAL A 106 13.63 12.27 15.51
C VAL A 106 14.63 13.42 15.51
N ARG A 107 14.20 14.58 15.01
CA ARG A 107 15.00 15.79 14.94
C ARG A 107 14.11 17.03 15.12
N LEU A 108 14.00 17.50 16.35
CA LEU A 108 13.19 18.65 16.72
C LEU A 108 13.50 19.92 15.91
N GLY A 109 12.49 20.53 15.30
CA GLY A 109 12.63 21.86 14.69
C GLY A 109 11.54 22.27 13.71
N TRP A 110 11.89 23.22 12.86
CA TRP A 110 11.09 23.64 11.72
C TRP A 110 11.30 22.70 10.53
N TYR A 111 10.21 22.32 9.91
CA TYR A 111 10.17 21.49 8.71
C TYR A 111 9.33 22.18 7.64
N GLU A 112 9.78 22.13 6.40
CA GLU A 112 8.97 22.38 5.21
C GLU A 112 8.48 21.04 4.68
N GLY A 113 7.17 20.87 4.57
CA GLY A 113 6.54 19.71 3.94
C GLY A 113 5.81 20.11 2.68
N GLU A 114 6.02 19.34 1.62
CA GLU A 114 5.38 19.46 0.32
C GLU A 114 4.56 18.20 0.04
N LEU A 115 3.26 18.36 -0.21
CA LEU A 115 2.30 17.28 -0.38
C LEU A 115 1.50 17.48 -1.66
N ASP A 116 1.59 16.51 -2.57
CA ASP A 116 0.74 16.41 -3.75
C ASP A 116 -0.42 15.44 -3.47
N PHE A 117 -1.67 15.91 -3.49
CA PHE A 117 -2.84 15.10 -3.15
C PHE A 117 -4.03 15.36 -4.08
N LYS A 118 -5.00 14.45 -4.07
CA LYS A 118 -6.24 14.60 -4.85
C LYS A 118 -7.28 15.30 -3.98
N ARG A 119 -7.50 16.59 -4.22
CA ARG A 119 -8.52 17.38 -3.53
C ARG A 119 -9.88 17.21 -4.20
N VAL A 120 -10.92 16.93 -3.43
CA VAL A 120 -12.28 16.99 -3.93
C VAL A 120 -12.79 18.43 -3.91
N VAL A 121 -13.36 18.86 -5.03
CA VAL A 121 -14.05 20.15 -5.16
C VAL A 121 -15.45 19.95 -5.73
N VAL A 122 -16.38 20.80 -5.31
CA VAL A 122 -17.75 20.82 -5.85
C VAL A 122 -17.79 21.73 -7.06
N ILE A 123 -18.33 21.24 -8.18
CA ILE A 123 -18.58 22.04 -9.38
C ILE A 123 -19.83 22.88 -9.11
N PRO A 124 -19.74 24.23 -9.00
CA PRO A 124 -20.87 25.04 -8.57
C PRO A 124 -22.10 24.94 -9.48
N SER A 125 -21.90 24.72 -10.78
CA SER A 125 -22.98 24.63 -11.76
C SER A 125 -23.76 23.31 -11.74
N THR A 126 -23.13 22.21 -11.29
CA THR A 126 -23.74 20.87 -11.37
C THR A 126 -23.93 20.21 -10.00
N GLY A 127 -23.33 20.75 -8.94
CA GLY A 127 -23.27 20.13 -7.62
C GLY A 127 -22.46 18.83 -7.57
N LYS A 128 -21.84 18.42 -8.69
CA LYS A 128 -21.03 17.21 -8.78
C LYS A 128 -19.67 17.43 -8.13
N HIS A 129 -19.05 16.33 -7.74
CA HIS A 129 -17.74 16.32 -7.11
C HIS A 129 -16.70 15.88 -8.12
N GLU A 130 -15.57 16.58 -8.15
CA GLU A 130 -14.42 16.21 -8.98
C GLU A 130 -13.14 16.19 -8.16
N TYR A 131 -12.21 15.33 -8.56
CA TYR A 131 -10.88 15.23 -7.96
C TYR A 131 -9.91 16.09 -8.77
N ARG A 132 -9.21 17.00 -8.10
CA ARG A 132 -8.15 17.83 -8.68
C ARG A 132 -6.80 17.51 -8.04
N ASP A 133 -5.77 17.38 -8.86
CA ASP A 133 -4.39 17.37 -8.38
C ASP A 133 -4.08 18.71 -7.70
N THR A 134 -3.63 18.65 -6.45
CA THR A 134 -3.35 19.83 -5.63
C THR A 134 -2.01 19.67 -4.96
N LYS A 135 -1.13 20.66 -5.14
CA LYS A 135 0.12 20.80 -4.41
C LYS A 135 -0.11 21.69 -3.19
N PHE A 136 0.34 21.26 -2.03
CA PHE A 136 0.32 22.04 -0.79
C PHE A 136 1.69 22.05 -0.15
N ILE A 137 2.18 23.24 0.22
CA ILE A 137 3.47 23.43 0.86
C ILE A 137 3.23 24.21 2.15
N ALA A 138 3.78 23.74 3.26
CA ALA A 138 3.71 24.43 4.53
C ALA A 138 4.98 24.23 5.35
N GLN A 139 5.30 25.26 6.13
CA GLN A 139 6.33 25.18 7.17
C GLN A 139 5.64 24.97 8.51
N CYS A 140 6.02 23.90 9.21
CA CYS A 140 5.45 23.57 10.50
C CYS A 140 6.53 23.08 11.47
N LYS A 141 6.18 23.15 12.74
CA LYS A 141 7.01 22.68 13.83
C LYS A 141 6.74 21.19 14.05
N ALA A 142 7.78 20.39 14.05
CA ALA A 142 7.67 18.94 14.17
C ALA A 142 8.94 18.34 14.78
N ASP A 143 8.80 17.13 15.31
CA ASP A 143 9.86 16.35 15.92
C ASP A 143 10.47 15.37 14.92
N SER A 144 9.87 15.21 13.74
CA SER A 144 10.30 14.29 12.68
C SER A 144 9.63 14.60 11.34
N GLY A 145 10.11 13.97 10.26
CA GLY A 145 9.47 14.06 8.94
C GLY A 145 8.06 13.47 8.91
N ILE A 146 7.82 12.39 9.67
CA ILE A 146 6.49 11.77 9.77
C ILE A 146 5.50 12.65 10.53
N GLU A 147 5.95 13.35 11.58
CA GLU A 147 5.09 14.30 12.28
C GLU A 147 4.78 15.54 11.43
N CYS A 148 5.75 16.02 10.65
CA CYS A 148 5.52 17.06 9.65
C CYS A 148 4.39 16.67 8.67
N TYR A 149 4.44 15.44 8.13
CA TYR A 149 3.38 14.90 7.29
C TYR A 149 2.03 14.87 8.02
N ASN A 150 1.99 14.29 9.23
CA ASN A 150 0.74 14.14 10.00
C ASN A 150 0.10 15.50 10.27
N ARG A 151 0.90 16.50 10.68
CA ARG A 151 0.41 17.87 10.90
C ARG A 151 -0.20 18.50 9.65
N ILE A 152 0.44 18.33 8.49
CA ILE A 152 -0.08 18.84 7.22
C ILE A 152 -1.40 18.15 6.86
N VAL A 153 -1.47 16.83 6.98
CA VAL A 153 -2.68 16.07 6.65
C VAL A 153 -3.83 16.41 7.61
N ASP A 154 -3.57 16.50 8.90
CA ASP A 154 -4.58 16.85 9.90
C ASP A 154 -5.11 18.27 9.68
N TYR A 155 -4.22 19.23 9.35
CA TYR A 155 -4.64 20.57 8.95
C TYR A 155 -5.55 20.53 7.72
N LEU A 156 -5.15 19.82 6.66
CA LEU A 156 -5.91 19.75 5.41
C LEU A 156 -7.27 19.07 5.59
N ARG A 157 -7.36 18.01 6.40
CA ARG A 157 -8.62 17.30 6.68
C ARG A 157 -9.72 18.21 7.23
N THR A 158 -9.36 19.29 7.91
CA THR A 158 -10.33 20.29 8.41
C THR A 158 -10.74 21.34 7.38
N ARG A 159 -10.06 21.41 6.24
CA ARG A 159 -10.20 22.47 5.23
C ARG A 159 -10.66 21.98 3.86
N VAL A 160 -10.49 20.69 3.57
CA VAL A 160 -10.93 20.07 2.32
C VAL A 160 -12.06 19.08 2.57
N ASP A 161 -12.78 18.76 1.51
CA ASP A 161 -13.83 17.75 1.54
C ASP A 161 -13.27 16.39 1.99
N ASN A 162 -14.03 15.67 2.83
CA ASN A 162 -13.60 14.42 3.46
C ASN A 162 -13.31 13.28 2.47
N ARG A 163 -13.77 13.38 1.22
CA ARG A 163 -13.46 12.42 0.14
C ARG A 163 -12.10 12.68 -0.51
N SER A 164 -11.44 13.78 -0.19
CA SER A 164 -10.09 14.08 -0.67
C SER A 164 -9.12 12.97 -0.28
N GLN A 165 -8.24 12.58 -1.19
CA GLN A 165 -7.32 11.45 -1.01
C GLN A 165 -5.91 11.95 -0.76
N PHE A 166 -5.38 11.59 0.41
CA PHE A 166 -4.02 11.90 0.81
C PHE A 166 -3.09 10.72 0.50
N PRO A 167 -1.94 10.94 -0.16
CA PRO A 167 -0.97 9.88 -0.39
C PRO A 167 -0.27 9.48 0.91
N SER A 168 0.32 8.28 0.97
CA SER A 168 1.16 7.87 2.11
C SER A 168 2.42 8.75 2.23
N ALA A 169 2.84 9.04 3.47
CA ALA A 169 4.10 9.72 3.78
C ALA A 169 5.34 9.04 3.18
N LYS A 170 5.27 7.72 2.97
CA LYS A 170 6.36 6.92 2.37
C LYS A 170 6.38 6.97 0.83
N GLY A 171 5.37 7.59 0.23
CA GLY A 171 5.22 7.69 -1.22
C GLY A 171 5.97 8.89 -1.80
N LYS A 172 6.13 8.88 -3.13
CA LYS A 172 6.78 9.96 -3.90
C LYS A 172 6.05 11.32 -3.90
N ASN A 173 4.85 11.37 -3.35
CA ASN A 173 3.99 12.56 -3.37
C ASN A 173 4.12 13.39 -2.08
N PHE A 174 5.01 13.00 -1.18
CA PHE A 174 5.36 13.78 0.00
C PHE A 174 6.88 13.97 0.04
N HIS A 175 7.30 15.22 0.19
CA HIS A 175 8.68 15.61 0.41
C HIS A 175 8.77 16.46 1.66
N PHE A 176 9.87 16.36 2.39
CA PHE A 176 10.11 17.22 3.54
C PHE A 176 11.57 17.67 3.60
N LYS A 177 11.78 18.84 4.20
CA LYS A 177 13.09 19.44 4.43
C LYS A 177 13.16 20.00 5.84
N TYR A 178 14.18 19.61 6.59
CA TYR A 178 14.49 20.23 7.87
C TYR A 178 15.08 21.63 7.67
N LEU A 179 14.53 22.62 8.34
CA LEU A 179 14.91 24.04 8.20
C LEU A 179 15.77 24.56 9.35
N GLY A 180 15.76 23.91 10.51
CA GLY A 180 16.53 24.34 11.67
C GLY A 180 15.80 24.16 12.99
N LEU A 181 16.53 24.26 14.10
CA LEU A 181 15.94 24.23 15.44
C LEU A 181 15.07 25.47 15.64
N TRP A 182 13.90 25.28 16.24
CA TRP A 182 13.19 26.37 16.89
C TRP A 182 13.86 26.71 18.23
N LYS A 183 13.93 27.98 18.58
CA LYS A 183 14.25 28.44 19.94
C LYS A 183 12.97 28.93 20.59
#